data_AF-A0A2V8AYC8-F1
#
_entry.id   AF-A0A2V8AYC8-F1
#
_cell.length_a   1.000
_cell.length_b   1.000
_cell.length_c   1.000
_cell.angle_alpha   90.00
_cell.angle_beta   90.00
_cell.angle_gamma   90.00
#
_symmetry.space_group_name_H-M   'P 1'
#
loop_
_entity.id
_entity.type
_entity.pdbx_description
1 polymer ?
#
loop_
_entity_poly.entity_id
_entity_poly.type
_entity_poly.pdbx_seq_one_letter_code
_entity_poly.pdbx_strand_id
1 'polypeptide(L)'
;MAATTNLRDFWRLDEPELGRQDFLYYADGTAHKNRMQGNDFVTSRMYLRGVTCFNCHDVHGTTNNADLRMPVSNASRATGARSRRRSATSWSAATRCGSSLPARPNA
;
A
#
# COMPACT_ATOMS: atom_id res chain seq x y z
N MET A 1 28.36 21.60 -26.04
CA MET A 1 28.54 20.57 -25.01
C MET A 1 27.19 19.90 -24.75
N ALA A 2 27.08 18.60 -24.95
CA ALA A 2 25.90 17.86 -24.49
C ALA A 2 26.03 17.70 -22.98
N ALA A 3 25.19 18.40 -22.20
CA ALA A 3 25.06 18.13 -20.78
C ALA A 3 24.60 16.67 -20.64
N THR A 4 25.47 15.82 -20.11
CA THR A 4 25.06 14.51 -19.63
C THR A 4 24.00 14.76 -18.55
N THR A 5 22.74 14.48 -18.86
CA THR A 5 21.59 14.61 -17.96
C THR A 5 21.62 13.50 -16.90
N ASN A 6 22.74 13.35 -16.19
CA ASN A 6 22.80 12.42 -15.08
C ASN A 6 22.11 13.07 -13.88
N LEU A 7 21.00 12.47 -13.44
CA LEU A 7 20.19 12.99 -12.35
C LEU A 7 21.04 13.23 -11.09
N ARG A 8 22.08 12.42 -10.86
CA ARG A 8 22.96 12.51 -9.67
C ARG A 8 23.73 13.83 -9.59
N ASP A 9 24.00 14.47 -10.71
CA ASP A 9 24.75 15.73 -10.75
C ASP A 9 23.91 16.90 -10.20
N PHE A 10 22.59 16.83 -10.36
CA PHE A 10 21.64 17.89 -10.00
C PHE A 10 20.73 17.53 -8.81
N TRP A 11 20.51 16.24 -8.55
CA TRP A 11 19.67 15.79 -7.47
C TRP A 11 20.40 15.98 -6.14
N ARG A 12 19.85 16.86 -5.31
CA ARG A 12 20.21 17.03 -3.91
C ARG A 12 18.97 16.70 -3.10
N LEU A 13 19.10 15.80 -2.12
CA LEU A 13 18.03 15.64 -1.15
C LEU A 13 17.99 16.90 -0.28
N ASP A 14 16.80 17.38 0.04
CA ASP A 14 16.64 18.47 0.99
C ASP A 14 17.14 17.98 2.35
N GLU A 15 18.12 18.67 2.94
CA GLU A 15 18.67 18.33 4.25
C GLU A 15 17.65 18.70 5.34
N PRO A 16 17.31 17.80 6.28
CA PRO A 16 16.43 18.14 7.38
C PRO A 16 17.11 19.12 8.37
N GLU A 17 16.42 20.20 8.73
CA GLU A 17 16.84 21.11 9.80
C GLU A 17 16.34 20.59 11.16
N LEU A 18 17.26 20.09 12.00
CA LEU A 18 16.91 19.58 13.33
C LEU A 18 16.28 20.68 14.21
N GLY A 19 15.23 20.32 14.94
CA GLY A 19 14.44 21.23 15.77
C GLY A 19 13.35 21.99 15.01
N ARG A 20 13.29 21.89 13.67
CA ARG A 20 12.27 22.53 12.83
C ARG A 20 11.43 21.47 12.12
N GLN A 21 10.11 21.59 12.27
CA GLN A 21 9.16 20.80 11.49
C GLN A 21 8.73 21.57 10.24
N ASP A 22 8.69 20.91 9.09
CA ASP A 22 8.21 21.48 7.83
C ASP A 22 7.23 20.54 7.09
N PHE A 23 7.13 20.62 5.76
CA PHE A 23 6.27 19.70 4.99
C PHE A 23 6.90 18.31 4.77
N LEU A 24 8.23 18.22 4.71
CA LEU A 24 8.98 17.00 4.38
C LEU A 24 9.47 16.26 5.62
N TYR A 25 9.80 16.96 6.70
CA TYR A 25 10.46 16.42 7.89
C TYR A 25 9.80 16.84 9.20
N TYR A 26 9.77 15.92 10.16
CA TYR A 26 9.51 16.20 11.57
C TYR A 26 10.69 16.93 12.20
N ALA A 27 10.48 17.57 13.36
CA ALA A 27 11.53 18.29 14.09
C ALA A 27 12.72 17.42 14.54
N ASP A 28 12.57 16.09 14.57
CA ASP A 28 13.65 15.14 14.85
C ASP A 28 14.45 14.74 13.59
N GLY A 29 14.13 15.33 12.44
CA GLY A 29 14.75 15.07 11.14
C GLY A 29 14.19 13.84 10.41
N THR A 30 13.17 13.16 10.96
CA THR A 30 12.56 12.03 10.27
C THR A 30 11.59 12.48 9.17
N ALA A 31 11.68 11.88 7.98
CA ALA A 31 10.82 12.27 6.86
C ALA A 31 9.35 11.86 7.07
N HIS A 32 8.41 12.80 6.84
CA HIS A 32 6.96 12.55 6.92
C HIS A 32 6.51 11.39 6.04
N LYS A 33 7.11 11.25 4.86
CA LYS A 33 6.78 10.19 3.89
C LYS A 33 7.18 8.78 4.36
N ASN A 34 8.23 8.66 5.17
CA ASN A 34 8.60 7.38 5.78
C ASN A 34 7.57 6.95 6.83
N ARG A 35 6.99 7.92 7.54
CA ARG A 35 5.99 7.64 8.57
C ARG A 35 4.64 7.29 7.98
N MET A 36 4.22 7.89 6.85
CA MET A 36 2.95 7.54 6.21
C MET A 36 2.92 6.06 5.76
N GLN A 37 3.94 5.61 5.03
CA GLN A 37 4.00 4.22 4.55
C GLN A 37 4.16 3.21 5.70
N GLY A 38 4.95 3.56 6.72
CA GLY A 38 5.08 2.74 7.92
C GLY A 38 3.79 2.67 8.75
N ASN A 39 3.06 3.79 8.89
CA ASN A 39 1.82 3.87 9.65
C ASN A 39 0.69 3.04 9.00
N ASP A 40 0.58 3.10 7.67
CA ASP A 40 -0.35 2.26 6.92
C ASP A 40 0.00 0.77 7.10
N PHE A 41 1.29 0.45 7.10
CA PHE A 41 1.75 -0.92 7.33
C PHE A 41 1.43 -1.43 8.74
N VAL A 42 1.75 -0.69 9.82
CA VAL A 42 1.53 -1.17 11.20
C VAL A 42 0.06 -1.36 11.57
N THR A 43 -0.85 -0.65 10.89
CA THR A 43 -2.30 -0.84 11.05
C THR A 43 -2.87 -1.90 10.10
N SER A 44 -2.05 -2.46 9.19
CA SER A 44 -2.50 -3.38 8.17
C SER A 44 -2.68 -4.81 8.65
N ARG A 45 -3.45 -5.57 7.87
CA ARG A 45 -3.55 -7.03 7.95
C ARG A 45 -2.25 -7.77 7.64
N MET A 46 -1.27 -7.10 7.03
CA MET A 46 0.05 -7.65 6.72
C MET A 46 0.92 -7.68 7.98
N TYR A 47 0.93 -6.58 8.75
CA TYR A 47 1.59 -6.50 10.05
C TYR A 47 1.06 -7.55 11.02
N LEU A 48 -0.27 -7.68 11.14
CA LEU A 48 -0.90 -8.70 11.99
C LEU A 48 -0.55 -10.15 11.59
N ARG A 49 -0.13 -10.38 10.34
CA ARG A 49 0.25 -11.69 9.82
C ARG A 49 1.76 -11.92 9.80
N GLY A 50 2.55 -10.99 10.35
CA GLY A 50 4.00 -11.08 10.36
C GLY A 50 4.65 -10.93 8.98
N VAL A 51 3.91 -10.41 7.99
CA VAL A 51 4.48 -10.07 6.68
C VAL A 51 5.38 -8.86 6.86
N THR A 52 6.59 -8.93 6.35
CA THR A 52 7.59 -7.85 6.38
C THR A 52 7.75 -7.20 5.01
N CYS A 53 8.36 -6.01 4.97
CA CYS A 53 8.60 -5.27 3.72
C CYS A 53 9.31 -6.14 2.67
N PHE A 54 10.31 -6.93 3.09
CA PHE A 54 11.14 -7.76 2.21
C PHE A 54 10.41 -8.97 1.61
N ASN A 55 9.25 -9.34 2.14
CA ASN A 55 8.42 -10.38 1.53
C ASN A 55 7.88 -9.93 0.16
N CYS A 56 7.72 -8.62 -0.05
CA CYS A 56 7.23 -8.06 -1.30
C CYS A 56 8.29 -7.22 -2.04
N HIS A 57 9.19 -6.55 -1.32
CA HIS A 57 10.19 -5.65 -1.91
C HIS A 57 11.61 -6.23 -1.90
N ASP A 58 12.42 -5.83 -2.88
CA ASP A 58 13.87 -6.07 -2.93
C ASP A 58 14.63 -4.75 -3.02
N VAL A 59 15.32 -4.38 -1.95
CA VAL A 59 16.12 -3.14 -1.87
C VAL A 59 17.30 -3.11 -2.82
N HIS A 60 17.68 -4.26 -3.39
CA HIS A 60 18.73 -4.33 -4.42
C HIS A 60 18.17 -4.10 -5.83
N GLY A 61 16.88 -3.79 -5.94
CA GLY A 61 16.20 -3.48 -7.19
C GLY A 61 15.61 -4.71 -7.87
N THR A 62 14.56 -4.47 -8.65
CA THR A 62 13.88 -5.47 -9.47
C THR A 62 13.47 -4.85 -10.81
N THR A 63 13.01 -5.67 -11.75
CA THR A 63 12.42 -5.17 -13.00
C THR A 63 11.00 -4.61 -12.84
N ASN A 64 10.39 -4.73 -11.65
CA ASN A 64 9.04 -4.25 -11.40
C ASN A 64 9.08 -2.87 -10.72
N ASN A 65 8.05 -2.05 -10.98
CA ASN A 65 7.90 -0.74 -10.36
C ASN A 65 7.92 -0.84 -8.82
N ALA A 66 8.48 0.18 -8.16
CA ALA A 66 8.58 0.29 -6.70
C ALA A 66 9.33 -0.88 -6.03
N ASP A 67 10.35 -1.42 -6.72
CA ASP A 67 11.23 -2.48 -6.19
C ASP A 67 10.49 -3.75 -5.75
N LEU A 68 9.36 -4.06 -6.39
CA LEU A 68 8.57 -5.24 -6.06
C LEU A 68 9.21 -6.51 -6.63
N ARG A 69 9.31 -7.57 -5.83
CA ARG A 69 9.75 -8.90 -6.28
C ARG A 69 8.87 -9.51 -7.38
N MET A 70 7.65 -9.00 -7.52
CA MET A 70 6.66 -9.47 -8.49
C MET A 70 5.67 -8.35 -8.84
N PRO A 71 4.91 -8.46 -9.95
CA PRO A 71 3.86 -7.50 -10.27
C PRO A 71 2.87 -7.30 -9.11
N VAL A 72 2.31 -6.10 -8.97
CA VAL A 72 1.43 -5.73 -7.84
C VAL A 72 0.23 -6.68 -7.67
N SER A 73 -0.30 -7.21 -8.78
CA SER A 73 -1.38 -8.21 -8.77
C SER A 73 -1.00 -9.49 -8.02
N ASN A 74 0.28 -9.84 -8.06
CA ASN A 74 0.84 -11.02 -7.41
C ASN A 74 1.44 -10.73 -6.03
N ALA A 75 1.81 -9.47 -5.73
CA ALA A 75 2.41 -9.09 -4.43
C ALA A 75 1.49 -9.42 -3.23
N SER A 76 0.17 -9.33 -3.39
CA SER A 76 -0.80 -9.72 -2.33
C SER A 76 -0.80 -11.22 -1.97
N ARG A 77 -0.03 -12.03 -2.71
CA ARG A 77 0.01 -13.49 -2.62
C ARG A 77 1.25 -14.02 -1.89
N ALA A 78 2.20 -13.14 -1.55
CA ALA A 78 3.52 -13.48 -0.99
C ALA A 78 3.47 -14.20 0.39
N THR A 79 2.34 -14.18 1.09
CA THR A 79 2.20 -14.83 2.40
C THR A 79 0.87 -15.56 2.54
N GLY A 80 0.68 -16.68 1.84
CA GLY A 80 -0.33 -17.70 2.20
C GLY A 80 -1.80 -17.27 2.41
N ALA A 81 -2.16 -16.02 2.12
CA ALA A 81 -3.41 -15.38 2.56
C ALA A 81 -4.52 -15.47 1.51
N ARG A 82 -4.50 -16.54 0.71
CA ARG A 82 -5.62 -16.92 -0.15
C ARG A 82 -5.67 -18.44 -0.28
N SER A 83 -6.13 -19.12 0.77
CA SER A 83 -6.81 -20.39 0.54
C SER A 83 -8.11 -20.06 -0.21
N ARG A 84 -8.14 -20.43 -1.49
CA ARG A 84 -9.33 -20.67 -2.32
C ARG A 84 -10.58 -19.84 -1.97
N ARG A 85 -10.81 -18.73 -2.69
CA ARG A 85 -12.21 -18.44 -3.09
C ARG A 85 -12.57 -19.49 -4.13
N ARG A 86 -13.26 -20.54 -3.67
CA ARG A 86 -13.82 -21.56 -4.55
C ARG A 86 -14.75 -20.87 -5.55
N SER A 87 -14.47 -21.15 -6.82
CA SER A 87 -15.42 -21.33 -7.91
C SER A 87 -16.39 -20.20 -8.21
N ALA A 88 -16.11 -19.54 -9.33
CA ALA A 88 -17.13 -18.99 -10.20
C ALA A 88 -18.19 -20.06 -10.50
N THR A 89 -19.43 -19.81 -10.10
CA THR A 89 -20.61 -20.46 -10.70
C THR A 89 -21.79 -19.51 -10.58
N SER A 90 -22.42 -19.28 -11.74
CA SER A 90 -23.68 -18.56 -12.03
C SER A 90 -23.76 -17.05 -11.77
N TRP A 91 -23.26 -16.26 -12.72
CA TRP A 91 -24.02 -15.09 -13.16
C TRP A 91 -25.12 -15.59 -14.11
N SER A 92 -26.35 -15.75 -13.61
CA SER A 92 -27.57 -15.70 -14.42
C SER A 92 -28.81 -15.66 -13.51
N ALA A 93 -29.58 -14.59 -13.68
CA ALA A 93 -31.03 -14.46 -13.51
C ALA A 93 -31.69 -14.77 -12.15
N ALA A 94 -32.09 -13.72 -11.44
CA ALA A 94 -33.38 -13.58 -10.76
C ALA A 94 -33.54 -12.10 -10.35
N THR A 95 -34.23 -11.28 -11.13
CA THR A 95 -35.66 -10.95 -10.94
C THR A 95 -35.95 -10.28 -9.58
N ARG A 96 -36.28 -8.99 -9.68
CA ARG A 96 -36.98 -8.09 -8.75
C ARG A 96 -37.55 -8.74 -7.48
N CYS A 97 -37.28 -8.13 -6.33
CA CYS A 97 -38.29 -8.04 -5.27
C CYS A 97 -38.25 -6.63 -4.67
N GLY A 98 -39.19 -5.80 -5.12
CA GLY A 98 -39.65 -4.66 -4.35
C GLY A 98 -40.63 -5.13 -3.26
N SER A 99 -41.02 -4.18 -2.43
CA SER A 99 -42.13 -4.15 -1.46
C SER A 99 -42.02 -4.96 -0.16
N SER A 100 -42.21 -4.19 0.93
CA SER A 100 -42.84 -4.51 2.22
C SER A 100 -41.92 -4.86 3.41
N LEU A 101 -41.49 -3.80 4.12
CA LEU A 101 -41.14 -3.85 5.54
C LEU A 101 -42.45 -3.86 6.36
N PRO A 102 -42.64 -4.77 7.34
CA PRO A 102 -43.71 -4.60 8.33
C PRO A 102 -43.32 -3.55 9.38
N ALA A 103 -44.25 -2.63 9.64
CA ALA A 103 -44.16 -1.63 10.69
C ALA A 103 -44.13 -2.28 12.09
N ARG A 104 -43.31 -1.71 12.99
CA ARG A 104 -43.24 -2.10 14.41
C ARG A 104 -44.39 -1.43 15.16
N PRO A 105 -45.20 -2.14 15.98
CA PRO A 105 -46.13 -1.47 16.88
C PRO A 105 -45.37 -0.90 18.09
N ASN A 106 -45.73 0.33 18.45
CA ASN A 106 -45.28 1.00 19.67
C ASN A 106 -45.87 0.32 20.91
N ALA A 107 -45.02 0.12 21.92
CA ALA A 107 -45.38 -0.02 23.32
C ALA A 107 -44.29 0.69 24.14
#